data_AF-A0AAV4Y869-F1
#
_entry.id   AF-A0AAV4Y869-F1
#
_cell.length_a   1.000
_cell.length_b   1.000
_cell.length_c   1.000
_cell.angle_alpha   90.00
_cell.angle_beta   90.00
_cell.angle_gamma   90.00
#
_symmetry.space_group_name_H-M   'P 1'
#
loop_
_entity.id
_entity.type
_entity.pdbx_description
1 polymer ?
#
loop_
_entity_poly.entity_id
_entity_poly.type
_entity_poly.pdbx_seq_one_letter_code
_entity_poly.pdbx_strand_id
1 'polypeptide(L)'
;MWQKLASLIQYLAKATGNVCVRVNNQNILIFKNMLVHITDEKGNLFFKEGILVEAMRNGYWVILDELNLAPTEVMEALNRVLDDNRELFIAETQEVVQAKNGFMLFATQNPAGSYGGRKVTFRNRFIELHFVDIPDPELKEILAKRCELPSSYSNKLVSIMRDLQKRRRESHLFAGKLGFITLRDLFRWAEEGYLLLAGRVRLPREAKNYSTIHSKDF
;
A
#
# COMPACT_ATOMS: atom_id res chain seq x y z
N MET A 1 -6.66 3.44 2.76
CA MET A 1 -5.95 4.53 2.07
C MET A 1 -4.61 4.05 1.51
N TRP A 2 -3.76 3.46 2.36
CA TRP A 2 -2.43 2.91 2.03
C TRP A 2 -2.34 1.97 0.81
N GLN A 3 -3.34 1.13 0.57
CA GLN A 3 -3.29 0.17 -0.54
C GLN A 3 -3.38 0.83 -1.92
N LYS A 4 -3.90 2.06 -2.03
CA LYS A 4 -4.13 2.68 -3.35
C LYS A 4 -2.83 3.06 -4.06
N LEU A 5 -1.94 3.79 -3.38
CA LEU A 5 -0.68 4.24 -3.98
C LEU A 5 0.24 3.05 -4.26
N ALA A 6 0.39 2.14 -3.30
CA ALA A 6 1.24 0.98 -3.49
C ALA A 6 0.78 0.11 -4.67
N SER A 7 -0.53 -0.16 -4.79
CA SER A 7 -1.06 -0.93 -5.92
C SER A 7 -0.92 -0.21 -7.26
N LEU A 8 -1.08 1.12 -7.30
CA LEU A 8 -0.87 1.90 -8.51
C LEU A 8 0.59 1.84 -8.97
N ILE A 9 1.54 2.09 -8.07
CA ILE A 9 2.96 2.04 -8.40
C ILE A 9 3.37 0.64 -8.84
N GLN A 10 2.89 -0.41 -8.16
CA GLN A 10 3.16 -1.79 -8.56
C GLN A 10 2.61 -2.10 -9.95
N TYR A 11 1.42 -1.61 -10.27
CA TYR A 11 0.84 -1.74 -11.60
C TYR A 11 1.70 -1.02 -12.66
N LEU A 12 2.12 0.21 -12.38
CA LEU A 12 2.97 0.99 -13.28
C LEU A 12 4.35 0.35 -13.47
N ALA A 13 4.95 -0.16 -12.39
CA ALA A 13 6.23 -0.87 -12.46
C ALA A 13 6.11 -2.09 -13.37
N LYS A 14 5.04 -2.88 -13.21
CA LYS A 14 4.78 -4.05 -14.06
C LYS A 14 4.54 -3.65 -15.52
N ALA A 15 3.80 -2.58 -15.76
CA ALA A 15 3.52 -2.10 -17.11
C ALA A 15 4.78 -1.52 -17.80
N THR A 16 5.71 -0.96 -17.03
CA THR A 16 6.96 -0.35 -17.54
C THR A 16 8.15 -1.31 -17.53
N GLY A 17 7.97 -2.55 -17.05
CA GLY A 17 9.04 -3.54 -16.93
C GLY A 17 10.03 -3.28 -15.79
N ASN A 18 9.71 -2.38 -14.87
CA ASN A 18 10.55 -2.08 -13.72
C ASN A 18 10.32 -3.06 -12.58
N VAL A 19 11.40 -3.46 -11.90
CA VAL A 19 11.31 -4.24 -10.66
C VAL A 19 10.92 -3.29 -9.52
N CYS A 20 9.88 -3.65 -8.77
CA CYS A 20 9.39 -2.86 -7.66
C CYS A 20 9.39 -3.67 -6.35
N VAL A 21 10.10 -3.14 -5.36
CA VAL A 21 10.23 -3.72 -4.02
C VAL A 21 9.43 -2.87 -3.05
N ARG A 22 8.60 -3.51 -2.23
CA ARG A 22 7.82 -2.84 -1.19
C ARG A 22 8.38 -3.16 0.19
N VAL A 23 8.66 -2.11 0.95
CA VAL A 23 9.21 -2.17 2.31
C VAL A 23 8.15 -1.66 3.28
N ASN A 24 7.83 -2.49 4.26
CA ASN A 24 6.93 -2.15 5.35
C ASN A 24 7.71 -1.94 6.67
N ASN A 25 7.01 -1.48 7.71
CA ASN A 25 7.60 -1.28 9.04
C ASN A 25 8.14 -2.58 9.70
N GLN A 26 7.72 -3.77 9.26
CA GLN A 26 8.28 -5.05 9.76
C GLN A 26 9.64 -5.37 9.13
N ASN A 27 9.84 -4.98 7.87
CA ASN A 27 11.10 -5.13 7.14
C ASN A 27 12.00 -3.89 7.22
N ILE A 28 11.60 -2.88 8.01
CA ILE A 28 12.38 -1.65 8.18
C ILE A 28 13.77 -1.95 8.76
N LEU A 29 13.94 -3.04 9.50
CA LEU A 29 15.25 -3.46 9.99
C LEU A 29 16.19 -3.85 8.84
N ILE A 30 15.66 -4.52 7.81
CA ILE A 30 16.39 -4.93 6.60
C ILE A 30 16.67 -3.70 5.70
N PHE A 31 15.79 -2.69 5.75
CA PHE A 31 16.01 -1.43 5.06
C PHE A 31 16.98 -0.49 5.79
N LYS A 32 16.94 -0.50 7.13
CA LYS A 32 17.84 0.25 8.02
C LYS A 32 19.28 -0.23 7.87
N ASN A 33 19.44 -1.54 7.79
CA ASN A 33 20.75 -2.15 7.69
C ASN A 33 21.22 -2.12 6.23
N MET A 34 22.25 -1.31 5.95
CA MET A 34 22.90 -1.28 4.63
C MET A 34 23.50 -2.62 4.25
N LEU A 35 23.89 -3.41 5.27
CA LEU A 35 24.30 -4.79 5.18
C LEU A 35 23.61 -5.60 6.27
N VAL A 36 23.06 -6.75 5.91
CA VAL A 36 22.42 -7.70 6.82
C VAL A 36 23.32 -8.92 6.97
N HIS A 37 23.53 -9.36 8.20
CA HIS A 37 24.19 -10.63 8.47
C HIS A 37 23.22 -11.78 8.23
N ILE A 38 23.61 -12.71 7.37
CA ILE A 38 22.86 -13.93 7.11
C ILE A 38 23.77 -15.11 7.40
N THR A 39 23.19 -16.12 8.03
CA THR A 39 23.85 -17.40 8.28
C THR A 39 23.46 -18.38 7.19
N ASP A 40 24.45 -19.00 6.55
CA ASP A 40 24.24 -20.11 5.61
C ASP A 40 23.69 -21.35 6.35
N GLU A 41 23.13 -22.31 5.62
CA GLU A 41 22.72 -23.63 6.14
C GLU A 41 23.87 -24.36 6.86
N LYS A 42 25.12 -23.95 6.58
CA LYS A 42 26.35 -24.47 7.19
C LYS A 42 26.83 -23.68 8.42
N GLY A 43 26.10 -22.66 8.88
CA GLY A 43 26.49 -21.85 10.04
C GLY A 43 27.48 -20.72 9.75
N ASN A 44 27.85 -20.50 8.49
CA ASN A 44 28.78 -19.42 8.11
C ASN A 44 28.04 -18.08 8.02
N LEU A 45 28.61 -17.02 8.60
CA LEU A 45 28.08 -15.67 8.51
C LEU A 45 28.60 -14.97 7.25
N PHE A 46 27.70 -14.46 6.42
CA PHE A 46 28.02 -13.61 5.28
C PHE A 46 27.20 -12.31 5.30
N PHE A 47 27.78 -11.27 4.70
CA PHE A 47 27.11 -9.98 4.52
C PHE A 47 26.26 -10.03 3.26
N LYS A 48 24.99 -9.68 3.39
CA LYS A 48 24.10 -9.42 2.25
C LYS A 48 23.75 -7.95 2.21
N GLU A 49 23.73 -7.36 1.02
CA GLU A 49 23.27 -5.99 0.83
C GLU A 49 21.83 -5.80 1.34
N GLY A 50 21.60 -4.67 1.99
CA GLY A 50 20.27 -4.22 2.38
C GLY A 50 19.44 -3.86 1.15
N ILE A 51 18.11 -3.87 1.31
CA ILE A 51 17.16 -3.66 0.20
C ILE A 51 17.41 -2.32 -0.51
N LEU A 52 17.80 -1.27 0.23
CA LEU A 52 18.08 0.04 -0.36
C LEU A 52 19.31 0.02 -1.28
N VAL A 53 20.39 -0.61 -0.83
CA VAL A 53 21.66 -0.73 -1.57
C VAL A 53 21.44 -1.52 -2.85
N GLU A 54 20.78 -2.69 -2.74
CA GLU A 54 20.45 -3.53 -3.88
C GLU A 54 19.59 -2.76 -4.90
N ALA A 55 18.57 -2.03 -4.44
CA ALA A 55 17.72 -1.24 -5.31
C ALA A 55 18.46 -0.11 -6.01
N MET A 56 19.36 0.60 -5.31
CA MET A 56 20.19 1.65 -5.90
C MET A 56 21.11 1.09 -6.99
N ARG A 57 21.78 -0.05 -6.74
CA ARG A 57 22.67 -0.69 -7.71
C ARG A 57 21.97 -1.24 -8.93
N ASN A 58 20.73 -1.68 -8.79
CA ASN A 58 19.98 -2.29 -9.89
C ASN A 58 18.97 -1.36 -10.54
N GLY A 59 18.79 -0.13 -10.03
CA GLY A 59 17.83 0.83 -10.56
C GLY A 59 16.38 0.46 -10.25
N TYR A 60 16.13 -0.27 -9.15
CA TYR A 60 14.78 -0.72 -8.80
C TYR A 60 13.92 0.39 -8.21
N TRP A 61 12.61 0.18 -8.26
CA TRP A 61 11.64 1.04 -7.61
C TRP A 61 11.42 0.56 -6.18
N VAL A 62 11.45 1.47 -5.22
CA VAL A 62 11.24 1.16 -3.80
C VAL A 62 10.00 1.89 -3.30
N ILE A 63 9.06 1.16 -2.72
CA ILE A 63 7.89 1.72 -2.04
C ILE A 63 8.08 1.58 -0.53
N LEU A 64 8.14 2.71 0.17
CA LEU A 64 8.18 2.77 1.63
C LEU A 64 6.79 3.02 2.20
N ASP A 65 6.30 2.08 3.00
CA ASP A 65 5.06 2.25 3.72
C ASP A 65 5.26 3.04 5.02
N GLU A 66 4.34 3.94 5.35
CA GLU A 66 4.27 4.62 6.64
C GLU A 66 5.58 5.36 7.02
N LEU A 67 6.15 6.15 6.11
CA LEU A 67 7.43 6.85 6.29
C LEU A 67 7.50 7.67 7.60
N ASN A 68 6.38 8.21 8.07
CA ASN A 68 6.30 8.96 9.32
C ASN A 68 6.57 8.11 10.59
N LEU A 69 6.58 6.79 10.47
CA LEU A 69 6.89 5.85 11.55
C LEU A 69 8.30 5.26 11.42
N ALA A 70 9.05 5.63 10.38
CA ALA A 70 10.39 5.12 10.17
C ALA A 70 11.38 5.61 11.26
N PRO A 71 12.35 4.78 11.66
CA PRO A 71 13.44 5.18 12.56
C PRO A 71 14.28 6.33 11.99
N THR A 72 14.90 7.13 12.87
CA THR A 72 15.71 8.29 12.47
C THR A 72 16.87 7.91 11.54
N GLU A 73 17.48 6.74 11.73
CA GLU A 73 18.61 6.29 10.91
C GLU A 73 18.18 6.00 9.46
N VAL A 74 16.97 5.45 9.27
CA VAL A 74 16.38 5.27 7.94
C VAL A 74 16.16 6.63 7.28
N MET A 75 15.69 7.60 8.06
CA MET A 75 15.43 8.96 7.59
C MET A 75 16.72 9.67 7.15
N GLU A 76 17.83 9.48 7.85
CA GLU A 76 19.15 10.01 7.50
C GLU A 76 19.72 9.39 6.23
N ALA A 77 19.62 8.07 6.07
CA ALA A 77 20.03 7.39 4.85
C ALA A 77 19.23 7.89 3.64
N LEU A 78 17.91 8.03 3.80
CA LEU A 78 17.05 8.56 2.75
C LEU A 78 17.39 9.99 2.38
N ASN A 79 17.79 10.83 3.34
CA ASN A 79 18.25 12.19 3.02
C ASN A 79 19.43 12.17 2.05
N ARG A 80 20.43 11.30 2.26
CA ARG A 80 21.59 11.20 1.36
C ARG A 80 21.19 10.73 -0.04
N VAL A 81 20.31 9.74 -0.13
CA VAL A 81 19.85 9.17 -1.41
C VAL A 81 18.93 10.13 -2.19
N LEU A 82 18.17 10.97 -1.48
CA LEU A 82 17.28 11.98 -2.06
C LEU A 82 17.96 13.32 -2.32
N ASP A 83 19.24 13.46 -1.97
CA ASP A 83 20.04 14.63 -2.34
C ASP A 83 20.45 14.56 -3.82
N ASP A 84 20.94 15.69 -4.36
CA ASP A 84 21.28 15.81 -5.78
C ASP A 84 22.35 14.80 -6.24
N ASN A 85 23.23 14.38 -5.33
CA ASN A 85 24.28 13.39 -5.59
C ASN A 85 23.75 11.95 -5.74
N ARG A 86 22.57 11.64 -5.17
CA ARG A 86 21.95 10.30 -5.16
C ARG A 86 22.90 9.18 -4.74
N GLU A 87 23.66 9.41 -3.68
CA GLU A 87 24.71 8.51 -3.20
C GLU A 87 24.50 8.08 -1.75
N LEU A 88 25.04 6.92 -1.41
CA LEU A 88 24.97 6.36 -0.07
C LEU A 88 26.33 5.79 0.32
N PHE A 89 26.92 6.31 1.39
CA PHE A 89 28.15 5.78 1.96
C PHE A 89 27.86 4.64 2.94
N ILE A 90 28.50 3.50 2.72
CA ILE A 90 28.42 2.31 3.57
C ILE A 90 29.73 2.22 4.35
N ALA A 91 29.67 2.43 5.67
CA ALA A 91 30.85 2.52 6.52
C ALA A 91 31.58 1.18 6.67
N GLU A 92 30.82 0.09 6.67
CA GLU A 92 31.30 -1.28 6.88
C GLU A 92 32.15 -1.78 5.72
N THR A 93 31.82 -1.40 4.48
CA THR A 93 32.58 -1.74 3.27
C THR A 93 33.44 -0.58 2.76
N GLN A 94 33.35 0.59 3.39
CA GLN A 94 33.97 1.84 2.94
C GLN A 94 33.64 2.21 1.48
N GLU A 95 32.44 1.87 1.03
CA GLU A 95 32.00 2.07 -0.35
C GLU A 95 30.99 3.21 -0.45
N VAL A 96 31.07 3.98 -1.54
CA VAL A 96 30.01 4.90 -1.95
C VAL A 96 29.20 4.26 -3.07
N VAL A 97 27.92 4.01 -2.79
CA VAL A 97 26.97 3.46 -3.75
C VAL A 97 26.18 4.59 -4.39
N GLN A 98 26.27 4.72 -5.71
CA GLN A 98 25.50 5.69 -6.48
C GLN A 98 24.24 5.03 -7.06
N ALA A 99 23.09 5.70 -6.97
CA ALA A 99 21.85 5.19 -7.53
C ALA A 99 21.90 5.19 -9.07
N LYS A 100 21.64 4.03 -9.68
CA LYS A 100 21.53 3.93 -11.14
C LYS A 100 20.36 4.74 -11.70
N ASN A 101 20.49 5.10 -12.97
CA ASN A 101 19.37 5.59 -13.76
C ASN A 101 18.20 4.60 -13.72
N GLY A 102 17.00 5.09 -13.41
CA GLY A 102 15.80 4.27 -13.22
C GLY A 102 15.43 3.99 -11.76
N PHE A 103 16.36 4.16 -10.80
CA PHE A 103 16.02 4.08 -9.38
C PHE A 103 14.97 5.14 -9.03
N MET A 104 13.87 4.71 -8.41
CA MET A 104 12.80 5.59 -7.95
C MET A 104 12.38 5.22 -6.53
N LEU A 105 12.23 6.24 -5.68
CA LEU A 105 11.72 6.08 -4.32
C LEU A 105 10.30 6.64 -4.25
N PHE A 106 9.40 5.82 -3.72
CA PHE A 106 8.03 6.19 -3.40
C PHE A 106 7.83 6.03 -1.91
N ALA A 107 7.12 6.96 -1.28
CA ALA A 107 6.79 6.87 0.13
C ALA A 107 5.31 7.15 0.32
N THR A 108 4.70 6.43 1.25
CA THR A 108 3.35 6.73 1.72
C THR A 108 3.42 7.37 3.10
N GLN A 109 2.54 8.32 3.35
CA GLN A 109 2.36 8.89 4.69
C GLN A 109 0.88 9.10 5.00
N ASN A 110 0.50 8.95 6.26
CA ASN A 110 -0.80 9.40 6.74
C ASN A 110 -0.74 10.93 6.99
N PRO A 111 -1.84 11.66 6.71
CA PRO A 111 -1.93 13.06 7.06
C PRO A 111 -1.73 13.27 8.58
N ALA A 112 -1.01 14.32 8.93
CA ALA A 112 -0.75 14.69 10.32
C ALA A 112 -2.06 15.19 10.95
N GLY A 113 -2.66 14.37 11.82
CA GLY A 113 -3.90 14.73 12.53
C GLY A 113 -4.64 13.52 13.13
N SER A 114 -4.60 12.36 12.48
CA SER A 114 -5.34 11.16 12.96
C SER A 114 -4.48 10.14 13.69
N TYR A 115 -3.17 10.20 13.52
CA TYR A 115 -2.17 9.35 14.18
C TYR A 115 -0.96 10.22 14.47
N GLY A 116 -0.38 10.13 15.67
CA GLY A 116 0.74 10.95 16.15
C GLY A 116 2.06 10.80 15.38
N GLY A 117 2.02 10.95 14.05
CA GLY A 117 3.16 10.91 13.16
C GLY A 117 4.01 12.15 13.30
N ARG A 118 5.33 11.95 13.31
CA ARG A 118 6.32 13.04 13.35
C ARG A 118 6.22 13.88 12.07
N LYS A 119 6.51 15.18 12.17
CA LYS A 119 6.73 16.00 10.98
C LYS A 119 7.99 15.48 10.27
N VAL A 120 7.81 14.89 9.09
CA VAL A 120 8.92 14.50 8.23
C VAL A 120 9.59 15.75 7.66
N THR A 121 10.91 15.89 7.88
CA THR A 121 11.71 17.09 7.58
C THR A 121 12.15 17.24 6.13
N PHE A 122 11.93 16.22 5.29
CA PHE A 122 12.37 16.18 3.89
C PHE A 122 11.21 16.02 2.89
N ARG A 123 10.01 16.46 3.29
CA ARG A 123 8.87 16.59 2.37
C ARG A 123 9.19 17.40 1.13
N ASN A 124 10.04 18.42 1.28
CA ASN A 124 10.45 19.29 0.18
C ASN A 124 11.29 18.57 -0.90
N ARG A 125 11.78 17.35 -0.62
CA ARG A 125 12.50 16.49 -1.58
C ARG A 125 11.59 15.48 -2.29
N PHE A 126 10.30 15.48 -1.94
CA PHE A 126 9.28 14.66 -2.59
C PHE A 126 8.33 15.52 -3.40
N ILE A 127 7.81 14.95 -4.49
CA ILE A 127 6.58 15.43 -5.12
C ILE A 127 5.42 14.88 -4.29
N GLU A 128 4.70 15.76 -3.58
CA GLU A 128 3.56 15.36 -2.77
C GLU A 128 2.31 15.14 -3.62
N LEU A 129 1.71 13.96 -3.47
CA LEU A 129 0.44 13.60 -4.11
C LEU A 129 -0.63 13.37 -3.04
N HIS A 130 -1.71 14.13 -3.12
CA HIS A 130 -2.85 13.99 -2.23
C HIS A 130 -3.91 13.10 -2.87
N PHE A 131 -4.11 11.92 -2.31
CA PHE A 131 -5.19 11.02 -2.72
C PHE A 131 -6.46 11.37 -1.95
N VAL A 132 -7.44 11.91 -2.65
CA VAL A 132 -8.79 12.11 -2.13
C VAL A 132 -9.56 10.78 -2.07
N ASP A 133 -10.66 10.78 -1.32
CA ASP A 133 -11.57 9.63 -1.32
C ASP A 133 -12.17 9.41 -2.72
N ILE A 134 -12.40 8.14 -3.07
CA ILE A 134 -13.01 7.78 -4.35
C ILE A 134 -14.46 8.26 -4.31
N PRO A 135 -14.92 9.04 -5.32
CA PRO A 135 -16.31 9.45 -5.44
C PRO A 135 -17.25 8.26 -5.48
N ASP A 136 -18.45 8.40 -4.91
CA ASP A 136 -19.43 7.32 -4.84
C ASP A 136 -19.77 6.67 -6.20
N PRO A 137 -19.94 7.43 -7.31
CA PRO A 137 -20.20 6.83 -8.62
C PRO A 137 -19.09 5.88 -9.08
N GLU A 138 -17.83 6.32 -8.94
CA GLU A 138 -16.66 5.52 -9.31
C GLU A 138 -16.53 4.29 -8.39
N LEU A 139 -16.79 4.46 -7.09
CA LEU A 139 -16.73 3.35 -6.14
C LEU A 139 -17.77 2.27 -6.46
N LYS A 140 -18.99 2.67 -6.87
CA LYS A 140 -20.04 1.75 -7.31
C LYS A 140 -19.64 1.00 -8.57
N GLU A 141 -19.01 1.69 -9.53
CA GLU A 141 -18.52 1.09 -10.76
C GLU A 141 -17.40 0.07 -10.49
N ILE A 142 -16.46 0.42 -9.60
CA ILE A 142 -15.38 -0.48 -9.18
C ILE A 142 -15.98 -1.73 -8.53
N LEU A 143 -16.96 -1.61 -7.64
CA LEU A 143 -17.62 -2.76 -7.03
C LEU A 143 -18.34 -3.63 -8.07
N ALA A 144 -19.02 -3.02 -9.04
CA ALA A 144 -19.72 -3.75 -10.08
C ALA A 144 -18.77 -4.53 -10.99
N LYS A 145 -17.63 -3.93 -11.36
CA LYS A 145 -16.65 -4.55 -12.26
C LYS A 145 -15.72 -5.54 -11.56
N ARG A 146 -15.21 -5.19 -10.38
CA ARG A 146 -14.18 -5.96 -9.66
C ARG A 146 -14.77 -7.08 -8.81
N CYS A 147 -15.93 -6.84 -8.20
CA CYS A 147 -16.60 -7.82 -7.34
C CYS A 147 -17.82 -8.43 -8.02
N GLU A 148 -18.03 -8.15 -9.32
CA GLU A 148 -19.12 -8.69 -10.14
C GLU A 148 -20.53 -8.47 -9.54
N LEU A 149 -20.66 -7.38 -8.78
CA LEU A 149 -21.91 -7.05 -8.09
C LEU A 149 -22.91 -6.38 -9.05
N PRO A 150 -24.20 -6.74 -9.00
CA PRO A 150 -25.24 -5.97 -9.67
C PRO A 150 -25.26 -4.51 -9.17
N SER A 151 -25.55 -3.56 -10.06
CA SER A 151 -25.54 -2.13 -9.72
C SER A 151 -26.46 -1.79 -8.54
N SER A 152 -27.57 -2.53 -8.37
CA SER A 152 -28.49 -2.43 -7.24
C SER A 152 -27.80 -2.70 -5.89
N TYR A 153 -26.93 -3.71 -5.82
CA TYR A 153 -26.17 -4.08 -4.63
C TYR A 153 -24.98 -3.15 -4.41
N SER A 154 -24.25 -2.78 -5.46
CA SER A 154 -23.16 -1.80 -5.36
C SER A 154 -23.65 -0.47 -4.80
N ASN A 155 -24.83 0.00 -5.24
CA ASN A 155 -25.47 1.20 -4.69
C ASN A 155 -25.79 1.08 -3.20
N LYS A 156 -26.39 -0.05 -2.79
CA LYS A 156 -26.77 -0.29 -1.39
C LYS A 156 -25.55 -0.37 -0.47
N LEU A 157 -24.52 -1.13 -0.87
CA LEU A 157 -23.31 -1.28 -0.06
C LEU A 157 -22.58 0.05 0.17
N VAL A 158 -22.46 0.86 -0.88
CA VAL A 158 -21.87 2.20 -0.75
C VAL A 158 -22.71 3.09 0.16
N SER A 159 -24.05 3.09 0.02
CA SER A 159 -24.93 3.85 0.92
C SER A 159 -24.77 3.43 2.38
N ILE A 160 -24.77 2.11 2.65
CA ILE A 160 -24.59 1.56 4.00
C ILE A 160 -23.25 2.00 4.59
N MET A 161 -22.17 1.90 3.81
CA MET A 161 -20.85 2.35 4.25
C MET A 161 -20.87 3.83 4.64
N ARG A 162 -21.46 4.71 3.82
CA ARG A 162 -21.54 6.15 4.10
C ARG A 162 -22.38 6.45 5.33
N ASP A 163 -23.51 5.78 5.50
CA ASP A 163 -24.37 5.93 6.67
C ASP A 163 -23.66 5.51 7.95
N LEU A 164 -22.95 4.38 7.92
CA LEU A 164 -22.19 3.90 9.06
C LEU A 164 -21.00 4.83 9.38
N GLN A 165 -20.30 5.33 8.36
CA GLN A 165 -19.23 6.32 8.54
C GLN A 165 -19.77 7.62 9.18
N LYS A 166 -20.95 8.09 8.76
CA LYS A 166 -21.60 9.26 9.34
C LYS A 166 -21.94 9.04 10.82
N ARG A 167 -22.67 7.96 11.14
CA ARG A 167 -23.09 7.62 12.51
C ARG A 167 -21.90 7.46 13.46
N ARG A 168 -20.80 6.86 12.99
CA ARG A 168 -19.59 6.66 13.80
C ARG A 168 -18.82 7.96 14.05
N ARG A 169 -18.80 8.90 13.10
CA ARG A 169 -18.24 10.24 13.35
C ARG A 169 -19.03 11.00 14.40
N GLU A 170 -20.36 10.85 14.40
CA GLU A 170 -21.24 11.52 15.36
C GLU A 170 -21.12 10.91 16.77
N SER A 171 -20.97 9.58 16.90
CA SER A 171 -21.14 8.92 18.20
C SER A 171 -19.99 9.08 19.20
N HIS A 172 -18.77 9.48 18.82
CA HIS A 172 -17.57 9.58 19.67
C HIS A 172 -17.17 8.31 20.47
N LEU A 173 -18.02 7.26 20.49
CA LEU A 173 -17.89 6.04 21.28
C LEU A 173 -16.74 5.11 20.83
N PHE A 174 -16.14 5.39 19.67
CA PHE A 174 -15.05 4.60 19.10
C PHE A 174 -13.88 5.49 18.64
N ALA A 175 -13.40 6.38 19.51
CA ALA A 175 -12.16 7.10 19.28
C ALA A 175 -10.97 6.11 19.23
N GLY A 176 -10.48 5.79 18.03
CA GLY A 176 -9.32 4.91 17.85
C GLY A 176 -9.33 4.08 16.55
N LYS A 177 -8.33 3.19 16.41
CA LYS A 177 -8.05 2.38 15.19
C LYS A 177 -9.18 1.44 14.77
N LEU A 178 -10.07 1.08 15.70
CA LEU A 178 -11.25 0.22 15.50
C LEU A 178 -12.53 1.00 15.11
N GLY A 179 -12.47 2.34 15.16
CA GLY A 179 -13.60 3.22 14.88
C GLY A 179 -13.86 3.46 13.39
N PHE A 180 -12.90 3.21 12.51
CA PHE A 180 -13.00 3.60 11.11
C PHE A 180 -13.54 2.46 10.24
N ILE A 181 -14.57 2.75 9.45
CA ILE A 181 -15.00 1.89 8.34
C ILE A 181 -14.21 2.29 7.11
N THR A 182 -13.45 1.34 6.57
CA THR A 182 -12.54 1.58 5.45
C THR A 182 -13.07 0.97 4.15
N LEU A 183 -12.49 1.39 3.02
CA LEU A 183 -12.77 0.73 1.74
C LEU A 183 -12.41 -0.76 1.74
N ARG A 184 -11.46 -1.19 2.58
CA ARG A 184 -11.14 -2.61 2.73
C ARG A 184 -12.33 -3.37 3.31
N ASP A 185 -13.02 -2.80 4.29
CA ASP A 185 -14.23 -3.40 4.86
C ASP A 185 -15.32 -3.51 3.80
N LEU A 186 -15.50 -2.47 2.98
CA LEU A 186 -16.43 -2.49 1.86
C LEU A 186 -16.11 -3.60 0.84
N PHE A 187 -14.84 -3.74 0.42
CA PHE A 187 -14.44 -4.81 -0.49
C PHE A 187 -14.63 -6.19 0.14
N ARG A 188 -14.31 -6.34 1.43
CA ARG A 188 -14.59 -7.57 2.16
C ARG A 188 -16.10 -7.87 2.23
N TRP A 189 -16.95 -6.88 2.49
CA TRP A 189 -18.40 -7.06 2.47
C TRP A 189 -18.91 -7.44 1.08
N ALA A 190 -18.32 -6.88 0.03
CA ALA A 190 -18.64 -7.20 -1.35
C ALA A 190 -18.22 -8.62 -1.73
N GLU A 191 -17.04 -9.07 -1.30
CA GLU A 191 -16.50 -10.40 -1.64
C GLU A 191 -17.10 -11.51 -0.75
N GLU A 192 -17.10 -11.34 0.57
CA GLU A 192 -17.58 -12.34 1.54
C GLU A 192 -19.10 -12.26 1.75
N GLY A 193 -19.66 -11.05 1.81
CA GLY A 193 -21.09 -10.85 2.05
C GLY A 193 -21.95 -11.20 0.83
N TYR A 194 -21.42 -11.06 -0.38
CA TYR A 194 -22.09 -11.53 -1.59
C TYR A 194 -22.23 -13.04 -1.62
N LEU A 195 -21.21 -13.82 -1.20
CA LEU A 195 -21.31 -15.28 -1.12
C LEU A 195 -22.44 -15.73 -0.17
N LEU A 196 -22.60 -15.06 0.98
CA LEU A 196 -23.63 -15.41 1.97
C LEU A 196 -25.05 -14.94 1.57
N LEU A 197 -25.19 -13.83 0.84
CA LEU A 197 -26.47 -13.29 0.40
C LEU A 197 -26.92 -13.77 -0.99
N ALA A 198 -25.98 -14.14 -1.87
CA ALA A 198 -26.25 -14.70 -3.19
C ALA A 198 -27.06 -16.01 -3.12
N GLY A 199 -26.98 -16.73 -1.99
CA GLY A 199 -27.82 -17.89 -1.71
C GLY A 199 -29.24 -17.60 -1.22
N ARG A 200 -29.56 -16.38 -0.77
CA ARG A 200 -30.83 -16.11 -0.04
C ARG A 200 -31.67 -14.94 -0.57
N VAL A 201 -31.10 -13.97 -1.29
CA VAL A 201 -31.86 -12.79 -1.76
C VAL A 201 -31.38 -12.38 -3.15
N ARG A 202 -31.91 -13.01 -4.22
CA ARG A 202 -31.74 -12.52 -5.59
C ARG A 202 -33.08 -12.09 -6.17
N LEU A 203 -33.09 -10.95 -6.87
CA LEU A 203 -34.15 -10.62 -7.81
C LEU A 203 -34.06 -11.62 -8.99
N PRO A 204 -35.18 -12.17 -9.51
CA PRO A 204 -35.15 -13.21 -10.55
C PRO A 204 -34.35 -12.86 -11.82
N ARG A 205 -34.22 -11.56 -12.13
CA ARG A 205 -33.47 -11.05 -13.29
C ARG A 205 -31.95 -11.08 -13.09
N GLU A 206 -31.48 -11.02 -11.85
CA GLU A 206 -30.05 -10.95 -11.51
C GLU A 206 -29.43 -12.34 -11.30
N ALA A 207 -30.25 -13.40 -11.17
CA ALA A 207 -29.80 -14.78 -11.02
C ALA A 207 -29.16 -15.37 -12.29
N LYS A 208 -29.56 -14.90 -13.49
CA LYS A 208 -29.06 -15.40 -14.78
C LYS A 208 -27.59 -15.09 -15.05
N ASN A 209 -27.07 -13.97 -14.56
CA ASN A 209 -25.68 -13.57 -14.83
C ASN A 209 -24.67 -14.44 -14.08
N TYR A 210 -25.05 -15.04 -12.95
CA TYR A 210 -24.16 -15.86 -12.13
C TYR A 210 -23.98 -17.28 -12.68
N SER A 211 -25.02 -17.89 -13.25
CA SER A 211 -24.92 -19.21 -13.88
C SER A 211 -23.99 -19.22 -15.09
N THR A 212 -23.77 -18.06 -15.71
CA THR A 212 -22.83 -17.90 -16.84
C THR A 212 -21.38 -17.74 -16.36
N ILE A 213 -21.16 -17.25 -15.14
CA ILE A 213 -19.81 -16.96 -14.61
C ILE A 213 -19.22 -18.19 -13.89
N HIS A 214 -20.04 -18.93 -13.13
CA HIS A 214 -19.56 -20.09 -12.34
C HIS A 214 -19.81 -21.47 -12.98
N SER A 215 -20.27 -21.53 -14.23
CA SER A 215 -20.33 -22.79 -15.01
C SER A 215 -19.00 -23.17 -15.68
N LYS A 216 -17.92 -22.43 -15.39
CA LYS A 216 -16.56 -22.77 -15.86
C LYS A 216 -15.68 -23.44 -14.81
N ASP A 217 -16.16 -23.58 -13.57
CA ASP A 217 -15.42 -24.24 -12.47
C ASP A 217 -16.16 -25.48 -11.95
N PHE A 218 -16.68 -26.30 -12.86
CA PHE A 218 -16.94 -27.73 -12.64
C PHE A 218 -16.59 -28.54 -13.88
#